data_AF-A0A7X0L2G7-F1
#
_entry.id   AF-A0A7X0L2G7-F1
#
_cell.length_a   1.000
_cell.length_b   1.000
_cell.length_c   1.000
_cell.angle_alpha   90.00
_cell.angle_beta   90.00
_cell.angle_gamma   90.00
#
_symmetry.space_group_name_H-M   'P 1'
#
loop_
_entity.id
_entity.type
_entity.pdbx_description
1 polymer ?
#
loop_
_entity_poly.entity_id
_entity_poly.type
_entity_poly.pdbx_seq_one_letter_code
_entity_poly.pdbx_strand_id
1 'polypeptide(L)'
;MANGKKDAMRRRRTKRLAERAERFERHAALVNQRSGDPRYVHHVANPDGSVTLTPAVSDVDDFQDVVEKAAQQFRAKFGREIGPDAPVSFDPDADEPVPIDEQKMVAEVREQAERMDGPVMRMHMLAFAEFGYVVAEMNQHAFSAHEVDAYWMQSPRTLADSESARPGKSRRDRLTCARASQRDPEPSSHSLLGPLEKPSLMERTSIERRHRRNARTPR
;
A
#
# COMPACT_ATOMS: atom_id res chain seq x y z
N MET A 1 32.04 -22.70 -27.77
CA MET A 1 30.78 -21.94 -27.65
C MET A 1 30.06 -22.05 -26.29
N ALA A 2 30.20 -23.13 -25.51
CA ALA A 2 29.45 -23.32 -24.25
C ALA A 2 29.90 -22.45 -23.05
N ASN A 3 31.18 -22.06 -22.98
CA ASN A 3 31.71 -21.26 -21.85
C ASN A 3 31.21 -19.81 -21.85
N GLY A 4 31.05 -19.18 -23.01
CA GLY A 4 30.56 -17.79 -23.10
C GLY A 4 29.16 -17.58 -22.53
N LYS A 5 28.26 -18.57 -22.64
CA LYS A 5 26.92 -18.50 -22.05
C LYS A 5 26.96 -18.55 -20.51
N LYS A 6 27.86 -19.36 -19.94
CA LYS A 6 28.04 -19.47 -18.47
C LYS A 6 28.61 -18.17 -17.89
N ASP A 7 29.60 -17.59 -18.56
CA ASP A 7 30.21 -16.32 -18.13
C ASP A 7 29.23 -15.15 -18.21
N ALA A 8 28.45 -15.07 -19.30
CA ALA A 8 27.39 -14.07 -19.43
C ALA A 8 26.32 -14.22 -18.33
N MET A 9 25.93 -15.45 -17.98
CA MET A 9 24.99 -15.71 -16.89
C MET A 9 25.57 -15.31 -15.53
N ARG A 10 26.84 -15.61 -15.27
CA ARG A 10 27.53 -15.21 -14.02
C ARG A 10 27.62 -13.70 -13.89
N ARG A 11 27.97 -12.98 -14.96
CA ARG A 11 27.99 -11.50 -14.98
C ARG A 11 26.61 -10.92 -14.70
N ARG A 12 25.56 -11.44 -15.35
CA ARG A 12 24.16 -11.02 -15.10
C ARG A 12 23.72 -11.27 -13.66
N ARG A 13 24.05 -12.45 -13.09
CA ARG A 13 23.73 -12.77 -11.70
C ARG A 13 24.45 -11.84 -10.73
N THR A 14 25.74 -11.60 -10.95
CA THR A 14 26.55 -10.72 -10.11
C THR A 14 26.02 -9.29 -10.14
N LYS A 15 25.71 -8.77 -11.33
CA LYS A 15 25.08 -7.45 -11.49
C LYS A 15 23.75 -7.33 -10.73
N ARG A 16 22.86 -8.32 -10.86
CA ARG A 16 21.58 -8.36 -10.14
C ARG A 16 21.75 -8.40 -8.62
N LEU A 17 22.75 -9.12 -8.12
CA LEU A 17 23.04 -9.18 -6.68
C LEU A 17 23.58 -7.85 -6.16
N ALA A 18 24.46 -7.20 -6.92
CA ALA A 18 24.99 -5.88 -6.57
C ALA A 18 23.87 -4.81 -6.53
N GLU A 19 23.02 -4.75 -7.57
CA GLU A 19 21.86 -3.82 -7.61
C GLU A 19 20.86 -4.07 -6.47
N ARG A 20 20.73 -5.34 -6.04
CA ARG A 20 19.91 -5.69 -4.88
C ARG A 20 20.56 -5.25 -3.56
N ALA A 21 21.85 -5.50 -3.40
CA ALA A 21 22.60 -5.08 -2.21
C ALA A 21 22.55 -3.55 -2.04
N GLU A 22 22.79 -2.80 -3.11
CA GLU A 22 22.74 -1.33 -3.10
C GLU A 22 21.35 -0.80 -2.70
N ARG A 23 20.27 -1.42 -3.18
CA ARG A 23 18.91 -1.06 -2.75
C ARG A 23 18.69 -1.30 -1.27
N PHE A 24 19.19 -2.42 -0.75
CA PHE A 24 19.06 -2.77 0.66
C PHE A 24 19.88 -1.83 1.56
N GLU A 25 21.07 -1.45 1.12
CA GLU A 25 21.90 -0.45 1.81
C GLU A 25 21.23 0.91 1.84
N ARG A 26 20.68 1.37 0.71
CA ARG A 26 19.90 2.63 0.66
C ARG A 26 18.68 2.60 1.58
N HIS A 27 17.97 1.46 1.62
CA HIS A 27 16.83 1.29 2.52
C HIS A 27 17.27 1.30 3.99
N ALA A 28 18.35 0.60 4.34
CA ALA A 28 18.89 0.59 5.69
C ALA A 28 19.33 2.00 6.14
N ALA A 29 19.95 2.77 5.25
CA ALA A 29 20.30 4.16 5.52
C ALA A 29 19.05 5.02 5.77
N LEU A 30 17.98 4.82 4.98
CA LEU A 30 16.71 5.52 5.17
C LEU A 30 16.04 5.18 6.50
N VAL A 31 16.01 3.90 6.88
CA VAL A 31 15.49 3.44 8.17
C VAL A 31 16.26 4.11 9.31
N ASN A 32 17.59 4.09 9.26
CA ASN A 32 18.43 4.72 10.28
C ASN A 32 18.23 6.24 10.35
N GLN A 33 18.06 6.91 9.20
CA GLN A 33 17.84 8.36 9.14
C GLN A 33 16.52 8.77 9.80
N ARG A 34 15.48 7.95 9.70
CA ARG A 34 14.13 8.28 10.15
C ARG A 34 13.72 7.63 11.46
N SER A 35 14.51 6.67 11.96
CA SER A 35 14.26 6.01 13.23
C SER A 35 14.23 7.03 14.37
N GLY A 36 13.12 7.08 15.11
CA GLY A 36 12.91 8.01 16.22
C GLY A 36 12.60 9.46 15.83
N ASP A 37 12.52 9.80 14.54
CA ASP A 37 12.15 11.15 14.10
C ASP A 37 10.61 11.30 14.09
N PRO A 38 10.03 12.18 14.93
CA PRO A 38 8.58 12.31 15.07
C PRO A 38 7.88 12.87 13.83
N ARG A 39 8.62 13.36 12.83
CA ARG A 39 8.06 13.81 11.55
C ARG A 39 7.65 12.67 10.63
N TYR A 40 7.96 11.44 11.00
CA TYR A 40 7.64 10.25 10.22
C TYR A 40 6.79 9.27 11.02
N VAL A 41 6.07 8.41 10.30
CA VAL A 41 5.24 7.36 10.89
C VAL A 41 6.12 6.27 11.48
N HIS A 42 5.87 5.89 12.74
CA HIS A 42 6.55 4.76 13.38
C HIS A 42 5.63 3.56 13.48
N HIS A 43 6.22 2.38 13.29
CA HIS A 43 5.53 1.09 13.39
C HIS A 43 6.29 0.20 14.36
N VAL A 44 5.63 -0.19 15.44
CA VAL A 44 6.18 -1.10 16.46
C VAL A 44 5.30 -2.34 16.52
N ALA A 45 5.87 -3.49 16.18
CA ALA A 45 5.22 -4.77 16.41
C ALA A 45 5.42 -5.18 17.88
N ASN A 46 4.33 -5.41 18.59
CA ASN A 46 4.34 -5.81 19.99
C ASN A 46 4.48 -7.34 20.11
N PRO A 47 4.94 -7.86 21.27
CA PRO A 47 5.14 -9.30 21.48
C PRO A 47 3.86 -10.15 21.37
N ASP A 48 2.69 -9.55 21.57
CA ASP A 48 1.38 -10.18 21.43
C ASP A 48 0.90 -10.27 19.97
N GLY A 49 1.67 -9.73 19.02
CA GLY A 49 1.33 -9.65 17.60
C GLY A 49 0.50 -8.43 17.23
N SER A 50 0.12 -7.59 18.19
CA SER A 50 -0.47 -6.29 17.90
C SER A 50 0.58 -5.33 17.32
N VAL A 51 0.10 -4.25 16.73
CA VAL A 51 0.94 -3.24 16.10
C VAL A 51 0.55 -1.88 16.66
N THR A 52 1.54 -1.12 17.10
CA THR A 52 1.37 0.28 17.46
C THR A 52 1.86 1.14 16.31
N LEU A 53 0.95 1.96 15.76
CA LEU A 53 1.25 2.98 14.79
C LEU A 53 1.32 4.34 15.49
N THR A 54 2.43 5.05 15.32
CA THR A 54 2.54 6.46 15.74
C THR A 54 2.50 7.32 14.47
N PRO A 55 1.45 8.13 14.26
CA PRO A 55 1.39 9.01 13.10
C PRO A 55 2.52 10.05 13.16
N ALA A 56 2.90 10.59 12.00
CA ALA A 56 3.78 11.73 11.95
C ALA A 56 3.12 12.94 12.65
N VAL A 57 3.90 13.78 13.33
CA VAL A 57 3.37 14.95 14.05
C VAL A 57 2.57 15.89 13.13
N SER A 58 2.94 16.00 11.86
CA SER A 58 2.20 16.80 10.86
C SER A 58 0.80 16.26 10.57
N ASP A 59 0.56 14.98 10.81
CA ASP A 59 -0.65 14.28 10.41
C ASP A 59 -1.57 14.04 11.62
N VAL A 60 -1.18 14.48 12.82
CA VAL A 60 -1.95 14.26 14.06
C VAL A 60 -3.33 14.91 13.98
N ASP A 61 -3.41 16.15 13.51
CA ASP A 61 -4.69 16.88 13.40
C ASP A 61 -5.61 16.21 12.36
N ASP A 62 -5.06 15.89 11.18
CA ASP A 62 -5.76 15.14 10.12
C ASP A 62 -6.27 13.77 10.65
N PHE A 63 -5.48 13.10 11.47
CA PHE A 63 -5.85 11.81 12.07
C PHE A 63 -6.94 11.98 13.15
N GLN A 64 -6.85 13.01 13.99
CA GLN A 64 -7.87 13.32 14.99
C GLN A 64 -9.21 13.61 14.32
N ASP A 65 -9.21 14.40 13.24
CA ASP A 65 -10.42 14.69 12.46
C ASP A 65 -11.07 13.41 11.91
N VAL A 66 -10.27 12.45 11.45
CA VAL A 66 -10.77 11.17 10.93
C VAL A 66 -11.38 10.33 12.06
N VAL A 67 -10.71 10.24 13.21
CA VAL A 67 -11.21 9.50 14.38
C VAL A 67 -12.48 10.14 14.94
N GLU A 68 -12.55 11.47 14.99
CA GLU A 68 -13.72 12.18 15.46
C GLU A 68 -14.92 11.96 14.52
N LYS A 69 -14.70 12.02 13.20
CA LYS A 69 -15.74 11.70 12.21
C LYS A 69 -16.25 10.26 12.36
N ALA A 70 -15.34 9.30 12.55
CA ALA A 70 -15.72 7.91 12.79
C ALA A 70 -16.55 7.76 14.09
N ALA A 71 -16.16 8.45 15.16
CA ALA A 71 -16.91 8.46 16.42
C ALA A 71 -18.30 9.09 16.26
N GLN A 72 -18.42 10.18 15.50
CA GLN A 72 -19.72 10.81 15.19
C GLN A 72 -20.62 9.87 14.38
N GLN A 73 -20.07 9.19 13.37
CA GLN A 73 -20.80 8.20 12.58
C GLN A 73 -21.27 7.02 13.44
N PHE A 74 -20.40 6.53 14.33
CA PHE A 74 -20.72 5.47 15.27
C PHE A 74 -21.88 5.87 16.19
N ARG A 75 -21.80 7.07 16.78
CA ARG A 75 -22.82 7.60 17.68
C ARG A 75 -24.15 7.81 16.97
N ALA A 76 -24.12 8.28 15.72
CA ALA A 76 -25.31 8.43 14.89
C ALA A 76 -25.97 7.08 14.56
N LYS A 77 -25.18 6.03 14.31
CA LYS A 77 -25.70 4.69 13.96
C LYS A 77 -26.21 3.92 15.18
N PHE A 78 -25.46 3.89 16.27
CA PHE A 78 -25.73 3.01 17.42
C PHE A 78 -26.27 3.73 18.66
N GLY A 79 -26.37 5.06 18.63
CA GLY A 79 -26.92 5.86 19.74
C GLY A 79 -26.08 5.87 21.01
N ARG A 80 -24.80 5.45 20.95
CA ARG A 80 -23.88 5.39 22.08
C ARG A 80 -22.45 5.75 21.67
N GLU A 81 -21.59 6.05 22.65
CA GLU A 81 -20.17 6.29 22.41
C GLU A 81 -19.43 5.00 22.01
N ILE A 82 -18.32 5.17 21.27
CA ILE A 82 -17.40 4.07 20.95
C ILE A 82 -16.73 3.57 22.24
N GLY A 83 -16.82 2.27 22.50
CA GLY A 83 -16.14 1.63 23.62
C GLY A 83 -14.69 1.28 23.27
N PRO A 84 -13.86 0.89 24.26
CA PRO A 84 -12.47 0.49 24.02
C PRO A 84 -12.34 -0.73 23.10
N ASP A 85 -13.32 -1.64 23.13
CA ASP A 85 -13.35 -2.86 22.31
C ASP A 85 -14.19 -2.70 21.02
N ALA A 86 -14.76 -1.52 20.77
CA ALA A 86 -15.58 -1.28 19.60
C ALA A 86 -14.70 -0.92 18.39
N PRO A 87 -15.01 -1.44 17.20
CA PRO A 87 -14.23 -1.16 16.00
C PRO A 87 -14.40 0.31 15.57
N VAL A 88 -13.28 0.96 15.23
CA VAL A 88 -13.28 2.33 14.69
C VAL A 88 -13.94 2.37 13.31
N SER A 89 -13.69 1.33 12.49
CA SER A 89 -14.36 1.11 11.20
C SER A 89 -15.34 -0.04 11.32
N PHE A 90 -16.64 0.27 11.24
CA PHE A 90 -17.73 -0.69 11.46
C PHE A 90 -18.58 -0.89 10.19
N ASP A 91 -19.22 -2.05 10.06
CA ASP A 91 -20.16 -2.31 8.96
C ASP A 91 -21.44 -1.46 9.14
N PRO A 92 -21.74 -0.51 8.23
CA PRO A 92 -22.93 0.35 8.36
C PRO A 92 -24.25 -0.42 8.24
N ASP A 93 -24.23 -1.63 7.66
CA ASP A 93 -25.42 -2.44 7.45
C ASP A 93 -25.71 -3.38 8.64
N ALA A 94 -24.78 -3.52 9.59
CA ALA A 94 -24.96 -4.35 10.76
C ALA A 94 -25.77 -3.64 11.86
N ASP A 95 -26.54 -4.43 12.61
CA ASP A 95 -27.29 -3.96 13.78
C ASP A 95 -26.40 -3.74 15.01
N GLU A 96 -25.26 -4.45 15.06
CA GLU A 96 -24.23 -4.32 16.09
C GLU A 96 -22.92 -3.80 15.49
N PRO A 97 -22.07 -3.11 16.29
CA PRO A 97 -20.80 -2.58 15.80
C PRO A 97 -19.78 -3.71 15.60
N VAL A 98 -19.83 -4.32 14.42
CA VAL A 98 -18.87 -5.32 13.96
C VAL A 98 -17.90 -4.69 12.96
N PRO A 99 -16.65 -5.18 12.88
CA PRO A 99 -15.71 -4.73 11.86
C PRO A 99 -16.29 -4.90 10.45
N ILE A 100 -15.93 -4.01 9.53
CA ILE A 100 -16.29 -4.14 8.12
C ILE A 100 -15.74 -5.47 7.57
N ASP A 101 -16.55 -6.20 6.81
CA ASP A 101 -16.08 -7.38 6.09
C ASP A 101 -14.95 -7.02 5.13
N GLU A 102 -13.84 -7.73 5.22
CA GLU A 102 -12.63 -7.44 4.44
C GLU A 102 -12.90 -7.51 2.93
N GLN A 103 -13.73 -8.45 2.47
CA GLN A 103 -14.03 -8.61 1.05
C GLN A 103 -14.89 -7.46 0.55
N LYS A 104 -15.86 -7.01 1.35
CA LYS A 104 -16.67 -5.81 1.07
C LYS A 104 -15.79 -4.56 0.96
N MET A 105 -14.90 -4.34 1.94
CA MET A 105 -13.96 -3.23 1.92
C MET A 105 -13.05 -3.26 0.68
N VAL A 106 -12.49 -4.42 0.34
CA VAL A 106 -11.63 -4.57 -0.85
C VAL A 106 -12.40 -4.31 -2.14
N ALA A 107 -13.66 -4.75 -2.23
CA ALA A 107 -14.52 -4.49 -3.38
C ALA A 107 -14.82 -2.99 -3.55
N GLU A 108 -15.17 -2.31 -2.46
CA GLU A 108 -15.42 -0.85 -2.46
C GLU A 108 -14.17 -0.06 -2.85
N VAL A 109 -13.00 -0.43 -2.32
CA VAL A 109 -11.73 0.21 -2.70
C VAL A 109 -11.46 0.04 -4.20
N ARG A 110 -11.68 -1.16 -4.76
CA ARG A 110 -11.47 -1.40 -6.20
C ARG A 110 -12.42 -0.58 -7.05
N GLU A 111 -13.70 -0.55 -6.68
CA GLU A 111 -14.71 0.24 -7.37
C GLU A 111 -14.38 1.74 -7.33
N GLN A 112 -13.94 2.25 -6.18
CA GLN A 112 -13.51 3.63 -6.04
C GLN A 112 -12.25 3.93 -6.87
N ALA A 113 -11.29 3.01 -6.90
CA ALA A 113 -10.10 3.13 -7.75
C ALA A 113 -10.46 3.18 -9.25
N GLU A 114 -11.54 2.51 -9.67
CA GLU A 114 -12.00 2.55 -11.06
C GLU A 114 -12.56 3.92 -11.46
N ARG A 115 -13.21 4.61 -10.52
CA ARG A 115 -13.78 5.97 -10.69
C ARG A 115 -12.74 7.09 -10.65
N MET A 116 -11.53 6.81 -10.18
CA MET A 116 -10.46 7.81 -10.07
C MET A 116 -9.76 8.08 -11.41
N ASP A 117 -9.58 9.36 -11.73
CA ASP A 117 -8.83 9.80 -12.92
C ASP A 117 -7.30 9.84 -12.70
N GLY A 118 -6.86 9.98 -11.44
CA GLY A 118 -5.44 10.10 -11.08
C GLY A 118 -4.72 8.74 -11.10
N PRO A 119 -3.76 8.49 -12.02
CA PRO A 119 -3.14 7.16 -12.16
C PRO A 119 -2.33 6.74 -10.93
N VAL A 120 -1.71 7.69 -10.23
CA VAL A 120 -0.92 7.44 -9.02
C VAL A 120 -1.84 7.04 -7.85
N MET A 121 -2.88 7.82 -7.57
CA MET A 121 -3.82 7.50 -6.49
C MET A 121 -4.58 6.20 -6.77
N ARG A 122 -4.99 5.99 -8.02
CA ARG A 122 -5.60 4.73 -8.46
C ARG A 122 -4.67 3.54 -8.24
N MET A 123 -3.39 3.66 -8.60
CA MET A 123 -2.40 2.61 -8.33
C MET A 123 -2.28 2.33 -6.83
N HIS A 124 -2.24 3.36 -5.97
CA HIS A 124 -2.20 3.17 -4.51
C HIS A 124 -3.44 2.46 -3.98
N MET A 125 -4.65 2.83 -4.45
CA MET A 125 -5.90 2.17 -4.05
C MET A 125 -5.95 0.70 -4.50
N LEU A 126 -5.53 0.41 -5.74
CA LEU A 126 -5.45 -0.97 -6.22
C LEU A 126 -4.39 -1.79 -5.47
N ALA A 127 -3.25 -1.19 -5.14
CA ALA A 127 -2.23 -1.83 -4.33
C ALA A 127 -2.73 -2.08 -2.89
N PHE A 128 -3.52 -1.17 -2.32
CA PHE A 128 -4.20 -1.39 -1.05
C PHE A 128 -5.18 -2.56 -1.15
N ALA A 129 -6.02 -2.63 -2.18
CA ALA A 129 -6.95 -3.74 -2.36
C ALA A 129 -6.25 -5.11 -2.55
N GLU A 130 -5.05 -5.13 -3.13
CA GLU A 130 -4.30 -6.36 -3.41
C GLU A 130 -3.41 -6.80 -2.25
N PHE A 131 -2.65 -5.86 -1.69
CA PHE A 131 -1.64 -6.17 -0.67
C PHE A 131 -2.12 -5.83 0.73
N GLY A 132 -3.14 -4.98 0.85
CA GLY A 132 -3.68 -4.36 2.07
C GLY A 132 -2.87 -3.16 2.59
N TYR A 133 -1.74 -2.79 1.97
CA TYR A 133 -0.90 -1.66 2.40
C TYR A 133 -0.51 -0.76 1.23
N VAL A 134 -0.17 0.47 1.58
CA VAL A 134 0.39 1.46 0.65
C VAL A 134 1.78 1.85 1.12
N VAL A 135 2.76 1.69 0.22
CA VAL A 135 4.09 2.27 0.40
C VAL A 135 4.12 3.64 -0.27
N ALA A 136 4.44 4.65 0.52
CA ALA A 136 4.62 6.04 0.13
C ALA A 136 5.96 6.55 0.66
N GLU A 137 6.42 7.69 0.15
CA GLU A 137 7.69 8.26 0.58
C GLU A 137 7.74 8.48 2.09
N MET A 138 6.64 8.93 2.70
CA MET A 138 6.53 9.21 4.14
C MET A 138 6.70 7.96 5.01
N ASN A 139 6.25 6.78 4.56
CA ASN A 139 6.15 5.58 5.40
C ASN A 139 7.03 4.41 4.94
N GLN A 140 7.72 4.49 3.79
CA GLN A 140 8.50 3.36 3.26
C GLN A 140 9.55 2.81 4.24
N HIS A 141 10.12 3.67 5.09
CA HIS A 141 11.07 3.29 6.14
C HIS A 141 10.46 2.43 7.26
N ALA A 142 9.14 2.39 7.40
CA ALA A 142 8.44 1.51 8.34
C ALA A 142 8.28 0.07 7.81
N PHE A 143 8.60 -0.17 6.52
CA PHE A 143 8.54 -1.48 5.88
C PHE A 143 9.94 -2.08 5.70
N SER A 144 10.02 -3.39 5.52
CA SER A 144 11.26 -4.04 5.11
C SER A 144 11.64 -3.68 3.67
N ALA A 145 12.94 -3.71 3.35
CA ALA A 145 13.43 -3.49 1.99
C ALA A 145 12.75 -4.42 0.97
N HIS A 146 12.41 -5.64 1.38
CA HIS A 146 11.71 -6.63 0.56
C HIS A 146 10.27 -6.21 0.25
N GLU A 147 9.54 -5.68 1.22
CA GLU A 147 8.15 -5.23 1.04
C GLU A 147 8.09 -3.99 0.16
N VAL A 148 9.02 -3.04 0.35
CA VAL A 148 9.15 -1.85 -0.49
C VAL A 148 9.45 -2.25 -1.94
N ASP A 149 10.44 -3.12 -2.15
CA ASP A 149 10.77 -3.66 -3.47
C ASP A 149 9.56 -4.37 -4.10
N ALA A 150 8.90 -5.25 -3.34
CA ALA A 150 7.75 -6.02 -3.81
C ALA A 150 6.58 -5.11 -4.22
N TYR A 151 6.32 -4.06 -3.44
CA TYR A 151 5.30 -3.06 -3.74
C TYR A 151 5.61 -2.36 -5.07
N TRP A 152 6.79 -1.74 -5.20
CA TRP A 152 7.13 -0.98 -6.42
C TRP A 152 7.25 -1.85 -7.67
N MET A 153 7.59 -3.13 -7.54
CA MET A 153 7.62 -4.07 -8.67
C MET A 153 6.23 -4.55 -9.11
N GLN A 154 5.25 -4.61 -8.21
CA GLN A 154 3.93 -5.17 -8.49
C GLN A 154 2.87 -4.10 -8.76
N SER A 155 2.90 -2.96 -8.08
CA SER A 155 1.89 -1.90 -8.23
C SER A 155 1.68 -1.41 -9.68
N PRO A 156 2.73 -1.23 -10.52
CA PRO A 156 2.54 -0.89 -11.93
C PRO A 156 1.86 -2.01 -12.74
N ARG A 157 2.05 -3.28 -12.36
CA ARG A 157 1.40 -4.42 -13.02
C ARG A 157 -0.08 -4.45 -12.67
N THR A 158 -0.41 -4.25 -11.40
CA THR A 158 -1.80 -4.16 -10.93
C THR A 158 -2.55 -3.04 -11.67
N LEU A 159 -1.90 -1.89 -11.89
CA LEU A 159 -2.47 -0.83 -12.71
C LEU A 159 -2.67 -1.27 -14.18
N ALA A 160 -1.65 -1.84 -14.81
CA ALA A 160 -1.73 -2.29 -16.21
C ALA A 160 -2.79 -3.39 -16.44
N ASP A 161 -2.88 -4.36 -15.53
CA ASP A 161 -3.86 -5.44 -15.59
C ASP A 161 -5.28 -4.89 -15.45
N SER A 162 -5.50 -3.98 -14.51
CA SER A 162 -6.80 -3.32 -14.33
C SER A 162 -7.19 -2.43 -15.53
N GLU A 163 -6.24 -1.81 -16.22
CA GLU A 163 -6.51 -1.08 -17.47
C GLU A 163 -6.87 -2.01 -18.62
N SER A 164 -6.24 -3.18 -18.68
CA SER A 164 -6.51 -4.20 -19.71
C SER A 164 -7.89 -4.86 -19.54
N ALA A 165 -8.40 -4.91 -18.30
CA ALA A 165 -9.67 -5.51 -17.95
C ALA A 165 -10.89 -4.61 -18.19
N ARG A 166 -10.73 -3.29 -18.42
CA ARG A 166 -11.85 -2.37 -18.66
C ARG A 166 -12.55 -2.68 -20.01
N PRO A 167 -13.81 -3.12 -20.01
CA PRO A 167 -14.56 -3.34 -21.25
C PRO A 167 -14.85 -1.99 -21.91
N GLY A 168 -14.36 -1.77 -23.14
CA GLY A 168 -14.71 -0.59 -23.95
C GLY A 168 -13.57 0.14 -24.67
N LYS A 169 -12.29 -0.08 -24.32
CA LYS A 169 -11.18 0.51 -25.09
C LYS A 169 -10.83 -0.36 -26.29
N SER A 170 -11.45 -0.05 -27.42
CA SER A 170 -11.19 -0.62 -28.74
C SER A 170 -9.69 -0.73 -29.03
N ARG A 171 -9.27 -1.82 -29.68
CA ARG A 171 -7.89 -2.05 -30.14
C ARG A 171 -7.30 -0.89 -30.97
N ARG A 172 -8.14 -0.02 -31.54
CA ARG A 172 -7.71 1.18 -32.29
C ARG A 172 -7.11 2.29 -31.42
N ASP A 173 -7.50 2.40 -30.15
CA ASP A 173 -7.00 3.48 -29.27
C ASP A 173 -5.63 3.17 -28.64
N ARG A 174 -5.14 1.93 -28.77
CA ARG A 174 -3.84 1.52 -28.22
C ARG A 174 -2.64 2.03 -29.03
N LEU A 175 -2.85 2.48 -30.27
CA LEU A 175 -1.78 2.93 -31.17
C LEU A 175 -1.42 4.42 -31.01
N THR A 176 -2.27 5.23 -30.37
CA THR A 176 -2.03 6.69 -30.22
C THR A 176 -1.27 7.05 -28.93
N CYS A 177 -1.41 6.30 -27.84
CA CYS A 177 -0.68 6.59 -26.59
C CYS A 177 0.84 6.27 -26.64
N ALA A 178 1.28 5.34 -27.48
CA ALA A 178 2.71 4.98 -27.57
C ALA A 178 3.60 6.09 -28.14
N ARG A 179 3.02 7.15 -28.75
CA ARG A 179 3.77 8.23 -29.41
C ARG A 179 3.85 9.52 -28.58
N ALA A 180 3.13 9.64 -27.46
CA ALA A 180 3.10 10.85 -26.63
C ALA A 180 4.13 10.85 -25.47
N SER A 181 4.83 9.74 -25.22
CA SER A 181 5.69 9.57 -24.03
C SER A 181 7.15 10.02 -24.20
N GLN A 182 7.46 10.90 -25.17
CA GLN A 182 8.81 11.46 -25.40
C GLN A 182 8.86 12.99 -25.24
N ARG A 183 8.26 13.55 -24.19
CA ARG A 183 8.58 14.91 -23.76
C ARG A 183 8.98 14.91 -22.29
N ASP A 184 10.13 15.51 -22.04
CA ASP A 184 10.76 15.63 -20.73
C ASP A 184 9.83 16.32 -19.72
N PRO A 185 9.85 15.94 -18.44
CA PRO A 185 9.13 16.68 -17.41
C PRO A 185 9.98 17.84 -16.89
N GLU A 186 9.52 19.06 -17.16
CA GLU A 186 9.88 20.27 -16.41
C GLU A 186 9.34 20.18 -14.97
N PRO A 187 10.04 20.73 -13.95
CA PRO A 187 9.59 20.69 -12.57
C PRO A 187 8.60 21.84 -12.32
N SER A 188 7.31 21.52 -12.17
CA SER A 188 6.31 22.48 -11.72
C SER A 188 5.82 22.15 -10.31
N SER A 189 6.26 22.99 -9.39
CA SER A 189 5.74 23.17 -8.05
C SER A 189 4.27 23.62 -8.11
N HIS A 190 3.32 22.77 -7.71
CA HIS A 190 1.97 23.23 -7.40
C HIS A 190 1.35 22.40 -6.28
N SER A 191 1.29 23.04 -5.10
CA SER A 191 0.36 22.73 -4.03
C SER A 191 -1.06 23.00 -4.52
N LEU A 192 -1.87 21.96 -4.70
CA LEU A 192 -3.32 22.04 -4.91
C LEU A 192 -3.99 20.80 -4.31
N LEU A 193 -4.17 20.79 -3.00
CA LEU A 193 -5.11 19.90 -2.31
C LEU A 193 -6.39 20.68 -2.05
N GLY A 194 -7.41 20.45 -2.89
CA GLY A 194 -8.81 20.72 -2.57
C GLY A 194 -9.42 19.54 -1.80
N PRO A 195 -10.58 19.72 -1.14
CA PRO A 195 -11.12 18.74 -0.21
C PRO A 195 -11.72 17.56 -0.97
N LEU A 196 -10.96 16.48 -1.06
CA LEU A 196 -11.48 15.15 -1.35
C LEU A 196 -12.07 14.60 -0.05
N GLU A 197 -13.34 14.23 -0.04
CA GLU A 197 -13.89 13.36 1.00
C GLU A 197 -13.15 12.02 0.91
N LYS A 198 -12.22 11.81 1.85
CA LYS A 198 -11.33 10.64 1.90
C LYS A 198 -12.07 9.49 2.61
N PRO A 199 -12.11 8.27 2.05
CA PRO A 199 -12.40 7.10 2.87
C PRO A 199 -11.27 6.89 3.89
N SER A 200 -11.70 6.73 5.14
CA SER A 200 -10.89 6.49 6.34
C SER A 200 -9.92 5.33 6.13
N LEU A 201 -8.66 5.56 6.48
CA LEU A 201 -7.53 4.66 6.25
C LEU A 201 -7.05 4.18 7.61
N MET A 202 -7.50 3.00 8.08
CA MET A 202 -6.94 2.36 9.27
C MET A 202 -7.18 0.84 9.33
N GLU A 203 -6.15 0.18 9.88
CA GLU A 203 -6.07 -1.13 10.51
C GLU A 203 -6.08 -2.43 9.67
N ARG A 204 -4.92 -3.08 9.69
CA ARG A 204 -4.69 -4.46 9.30
C ARG A 204 -4.59 -5.31 10.55
N THR A 205 -5.35 -6.38 10.62
CA THR A 205 -4.90 -7.60 11.31
C THR A 205 -5.10 -8.79 10.38
N SER A 206 -4.19 -9.76 10.48
CA SER A 206 -4.24 -11.11 9.87
C SER A 206 -3.58 -11.30 8.49
N ILE A 207 -2.24 -11.43 8.48
CA ILE A 207 -1.55 -12.28 7.48
C ILE A 207 -1.04 -13.54 8.20
N GLU A 208 -1.87 -14.58 8.23
CA GLU A 208 -1.48 -15.90 8.70
C GLU A 208 -0.84 -16.75 7.58
N ARG A 209 0.46 -16.99 7.76
CA ARG A 209 1.25 -18.18 7.42
C ARG A 209 0.55 -19.29 6.60
N ARG A 210 0.80 -19.29 5.29
CA ARG A 210 0.88 -20.54 4.50
C ARG A 210 2.26 -20.65 3.84
N HIS A 211 3.19 -21.33 4.52
CA HIS A 211 4.19 -22.22 3.90
C HIS A 211 5.08 -22.84 4.98
N ARG A 212 4.67 -24.00 5.53
CA ARG A 212 5.57 -25.03 6.07
C ARG A 212 4.80 -26.31 6.39
N ARG A 213 4.64 -27.19 5.40
CA ARG A 213 4.55 -28.64 5.62
C ARG A 213 5.26 -29.33 4.46
N ASN A 214 6.46 -29.83 4.73
CA ASN A 214 7.05 -31.04 4.16
C ASN A 214 8.43 -31.23 4.79
N ALA A 215 8.45 -31.73 6.03
CA ALA A 215 9.61 -32.41 6.59
C ALA A 215 9.20 -33.88 6.77
N ARG A 216 9.77 -34.74 5.92
CA ARG A 216 9.71 -36.20 6.03
C ARG A 216 10.50 -36.63 7.27
N THR A 217 9.89 -37.44 8.12
CA THR A 217 10.59 -38.24 9.13
C THR A 217 11.13 -39.52 8.46
N PRO A 218 12.39 -39.93 8.71
CA PRO A 218 12.86 -41.26 8.32
C PRO A 218 12.44 -42.30 9.37
N ARG A 219 12.23 -43.54 8.92
CA ARG A 219 12.24 -44.75 9.76
C ARG A 219 13.58 -45.44 9.59
#